data_AF-W7T0M7-F1
#
_entry.id   AF-W7T0M7-F1
#
_cell.length_a   1.000
_cell.length_b   1.000
_cell.length_c   1.000
_cell.angle_alpha   90.00
_cell.angle_beta   90.00
_cell.angle_gamma   90.00
#
_symmetry.space_group_name_H-M   'P 1'
#
loop_
_entity.id
_entity.type
_entity.pdbx_description
1 polymer ?
#
loop_
_entity_poly.entity_id
_entity_poly.type
_entity_poly.pdbx_seq_one_letter_code
_entity_poly.pdbx_strand_id
1 'polypeptide(L)'
;PPLSLPPSLPRSPPPSLPGARYKHGTCTGLDQYTYMTTTIAGITTATPTLLGEMAATAAAASPPHPPSLPLPDLETAFGGPGMAVLMCNGKKYLTGVYTCWTKDSGTHKPYARMQCPPAVVAEGTCPKGGEVVVPIFKA
;
A
#
# COMPACT_ATOMS: atom_id res chain seq x y z
N PRO A 1 -24.95 47.41 -17.14
CA PRO A 1 -23.51 47.09 -17.14
C PRO A 1 -23.20 45.90 -16.22
N PRO A 2 -22.67 44.77 -16.73
CA PRO A 2 -22.34 43.62 -15.89
C PRO A 2 -21.01 43.88 -15.17
N LEU A 3 -21.00 43.64 -13.84
CA LEU A 3 -19.82 43.70 -13.00
C LEU A 3 -18.89 42.54 -13.37
N SER A 4 -17.65 42.85 -13.76
CA SER A 4 -16.61 41.87 -14.04
C SER A 4 -16.02 41.33 -12.74
N LEU A 5 -16.00 40.01 -12.56
CA LEU A 5 -15.29 39.33 -11.48
C LEU A 5 -13.77 39.44 -11.69
N PRO A 6 -12.96 39.62 -10.63
CA PRO A 6 -11.51 39.70 -10.76
C PRO A 6 -10.89 38.34 -11.14
N PRO A 7 -9.72 38.33 -11.81
CA PRO A 7 -9.05 37.10 -12.20
C PRO A 7 -8.56 36.31 -10.99
N SER A 8 -8.82 35.00 -11.01
CA SER A 8 -8.35 34.03 -10.03
C SER A 8 -6.82 34.08 -9.89
N LEU A 9 -6.34 34.26 -8.67
CA LEU A 9 -4.91 34.15 -8.33
C LEU A 9 -4.35 32.78 -8.76
N PRO A 10 -3.08 32.72 -9.21
CA PRO A 10 -2.44 31.44 -9.51
C PRO A 10 -2.35 30.60 -8.24
N ARG A 11 -2.88 29.37 -8.32
CA ARG A 11 -2.87 28.39 -7.24
C ARG A 11 -1.41 27.98 -6.99
N SER A 12 -0.85 28.34 -5.83
CA SER A 12 0.46 27.86 -5.40
C SER A 12 0.50 26.32 -5.47
N PRO A 13 1.59 25.71 -5.95
CA PRO A 13 1.71 24.25 -5.94
C PRO A 13 1.71 23.76 -4.48
N PRO A 14 1.05 22.62 -4.19
CA PRO A 14 1.03 22.07 -2.84
C PRO A 14 2.45 21.67 -2.40
N PRO A 15 2.75 21.73 -1.08
CA PRO A 15 4.06 21.42 -0.55
C PRO A 15 4.47 20.00 -0.92
N SER A 16 5.68 19.88 -1.46
CA SER A 16 6.30 18.64 -1.89
C SER A 16 6.46 17.66 -0.72
N LEU A 17 5.69 16.57 -0.70
CA LEU A 17 6.01 15.35 0.05
C LEU A 17 7.29 14.72 -0.56
N PRO A 18 8.48 14.82 0.07
CA PRO A 18 9.74 14.69 -0.66
C PRO A 18 10.47 13.35 -0.50
N GLY A 19 9.85 12.31 0.08
CA GLY A 19 10.54 11.03 0.28
C GLY A 19 10.48 10.08 -0.93
N ALA A 20 9.30 9.52 -1.19
CA ALA A 20 9.14 8.41 -2.14
C ALA A 20 9.45 8.79 -3.60
N ARG A 21 9.05 10.00 -4.02
CA ARG A 21 9.25 10.45 -5.41
C ARG A 21 10.72 10.55 -5.79
N TYR A 22 11.55 11.14 -4.94
CA TYR A 22 12.94 11.42 -5.29
C TYR A 22 13.79 10.15 -5.35
N LYS A 23 13.41 9.13 -4.56
CA LYS A 23 14.12 7.84 -4.56
C LYS A 23 13.64 6.89 -5.66
N HIS A 24 12.33 6.87 -5.97
CA HIS A 24 11.74 5.85 -6.85
C HIS A 24 10.82 6.40 -7.94
N GLY A 25 10.18 7.56 -7.71
CA GLY A 25 9.23 8.14 -8.66
C GLY A 25 9.86 8.74 -9.91
N THR A 26 11.06 9.32 -9.82
CA THR A 26 11.75 9.96 -10.96
C THR A 26 12.11 8.98 -12.08
N CYS A 27 12.36 7.71 -11.74
CA CYS A 27 12.68 6.66 -12.72
C CYS A 27 11.43 6.14 -13.49
N THR A 28 10.22 6.54 -13.08
CA THR A 28 8.98 6.07 -13.71
C THR A 28 8.61 6.82 -14.99
N GLY A 29 9.18 8.01 -15.21
CA GLY A 29 8.76 8.92 -16.29
C GLY A 29 7.45 9.67 -15.99
N LEU A 30 6.85 9.48 -14.82
CA LEU A 30 5.64 10.19 -14.40
C LEU A 30 5.98 11.53 -13.72
N ASP A 31 5.13 12.54 -13.91
CA ASP A 31 5.18 13.76 -13.09
C ASP A 31 4.75 13.48 -11.64
N GLN A 32 5.01 14.43 -10.73
CA GLN A 32 4.73 14.26 -9.30
C GLN A 32 3.30 13.88 -9.00
N TYR A 33 2.38 14.62 -9.59
CA TYR A 33 0.97 14.54 -9.30
C TYR A 33 0.45 13.21 -9.82
N THR A 34 0.81 12.85 -11.05
CA THR A 34 0.43 11.56 -11.63
C THR A 34 1.02 10.39 -10.85
N TYR A 35 2.30 10.44 -10.45
CA TYR A 35 2.92 9.40 -9.63
C TYR A 35 2.16 9.19 -8.32
N MET A 36 1.96 10.26 -7.54
CA MET A 36 1.31 10.17 -6.23
C MET A 36 -0.15 9.73 -6.32
N THR A 37 -0.93 10.31 -7.24
CA THR A 37 -2.35 9.93 -7.42
C THR A 37 -2.50 8.49 -7.87
N THR A 38 -1.63 8.02 -8.76
CA THR A 38 -1.62 6.62 -9.21
C THR A 38 -1.22 5.68 -8.06
N THR A 39 -0.24 6.05 -7.23
CA THR A 39 0.13 5.28 -6.04
C THR A 39 -1.02 5.20 -5.03
N ILE A 40 -1.70 6.31 -4.74
CA ILE A 40 -2.85 6.32 -3.82
C ILE A 40 -3.96 5.39 -4.32
N ALA A 41 -4.34 5.51 -5.59
CA ALA A 41 -5.36 4.64 -6.20
C ALA A 41 -4.94 3.15 -6.15
N GLY A 42 -3.65 2.87 -6.36
CA GLY A 42 -3.09 1.53 -6.23
C GLY A 42 -3.19 0.99 -4.81
N ILE A 43 -2.83 1.77 -3.79
CA ILE A 43 -2.91 1.33 -2.37
C ILE A 43 -4.35 1.02 -1.98
N THR A 44 -5.31 1.87 -2.38
CA THR A 44 -6.73 1.68 -2.03
C THR A 44 -7.35 0.44 -2.65
N THR A 45 -6.82 -0.02 -3.80
CA THR A 45 -7.33 -1.23 -4.48
C THR A 45 -6.55 -2.49 -4.12
N ALA A 46 -5.29 -2.34 -3.70
CA ALA A 46 -4.43 -3.46 -3.34
C ALA A 46 -4.69 -4.02 -1.93
N THR A 47 -5.22 -3.19 -1.02
CA THR A 47 -5.41 -3.56 0.39
C THR A 47 -6.71 -4.35 0.55
N PRO A 48 -6.67 -5.62 0.97
CA PRO A 48 -7.88 -6.43 1.14
C PRO A 48 -8.76 -5.91 2.27
N THR A 49 -10.08 -6.06 2.10
CA THR A 49 -11.08 -5.68 3.12
C THR A 49 -10.86 -6.39 4.45
N LEU A 50 -10.33 -7.62 4.42
CA LEU A 50 -9.94 -8.41 5.59
C LEU A 50 -9.15 -7.59 6.63
N LEU A 51 -8.17 -6.80 6.19
CA LEU A 51 -7.34 -6.01 7.12
C LEU A 51 -8.15 -4.88 7.79
N GLY A 52 -9.10 -4.28 7.07
CA GLY A 52 -10.00 -3.26 7.62
C GLY A 52 -10.98 -3.85 8.63
N GLU A 53 -11.55 -5.02 8.33
CA GLU A 53 -12.45 -5.74 9.22
C GLU A 53 -11.73 -6.18 10.51
N MET A 54 -10.53 -6.76 10.39
CA MET A 54 -9.70 -7.12 11.54
C MET A 54 -9.39 -5.92 12.43
N ALA A 55 -9.04 -4.77 11.84
CA ALA A 55 -8.77 -3.56 12.60
C ALA A 55 -10.02 -3.07 13.36
N ALA A 56 -11.19 -3.11 12.71
CA ALA A 56 -12.46 -2.72 13.34
C ALA A 56 -12.83 -3.66 14.50
N THR A 57 -12.71 -4.97 14.33
CA THR A 57 -12.96 -5.96 15.39
C THR A 57 -12.01 -5.77 16.57
N ALA A 58 -10.71 -5.57 16.30
CA ALA A 58 -9.72 -5.34 17.34
C ALA A 58 -9.97 -4.06 18.15
N ALA A 59 -10.44 -3.00 17.49
CA ALA A 59 -10.80 -1.75 18.15
C ALA A 59 -12.07 -1.87 19.02
N ALA A 60 -12.98 -2.79 18.69
CA ALA A 60 -14.20 -3.04 19.46
C ALA A 60 -14.00 -3.97 20.68
N ALA A 61 -12.87 -4.69 20.75
CA ALA A 61 -12.57 -5.61 21.85
C ALA A 61 -12.21 -4.87 23.16
N SER A 62 -12.59 -5.45 24.31
CA SER A 62 -12.27 -4.92 25.64
C SER A 62 -11.62 -5.99 26.53
N PRO A 63 -10.32 -5.88 26.88
CA PRO A 63 -9.41 -4.83 26.43
C PRO A 63 -9.02 -4.97 24.94
N PRO A 64 -8.54 -3.90 24.28
CA PRO A 64 -8.05 -3.97 22.91
C PRO A 64 -6.83 -4.89 22.83
N HIS A 65 -6.85 -5.84 21.90
CA HIS A 65 -5.71 -6.73 21.63
C HIS A 65 -5.37 -6.68 20.15
N PRO A 66 -4.07 -6.73 19.77
CA PRO A 66 -3.69 -6.76 18.38
C PRO A 66 -4.19 -8.07 17.76
N PRO A 67 -4.90 -8.01 16.63
CA PRO A 67 -5.43 -9.21 16.01
C PRO A 67 -4.29 -10.01 15.38
N SER A 68 -4.39 -11.33 15.44
CA SER A 68 -3.54 -12.25 14.69
C SER A 68 -4.36 -12.99 13.64
N LEU A 69 -3.69 -13.42 12.58
CA LEU A 69 -4.26 -14.31 11.58
C LEU A 69 -3.22 -15.31 11.07
N PRO A 70 -3.66 -16.50 10.59
CA PRO A 70 -2.79 -17.41 9.87
C PRO A 70 -2.16 -16.72 8.64
N LEU A 71 -0.85 -16.89 8.43
CA LEU A 71 -0.16 -16.35 7.26
C LEU A 71 -0.82 -16.77 5.93
N PRO A 72 -1.26 -18.03 5.73
CA PRO A 72 -1.91 -18.43 4.48
C PRO A 72 -3.20 -17.66 4.17
N ASP A 73 -3.94 -17.24 5.19
CA ASP A 73 -5.17 -16.46 5.02
C ASP A 73 -4.82 -15.04 4.56
N LEU A 74 -3.76 -14.46 5.13
CA LEU A 74 -3.23 -13.17 4.68
C LEU A 74 -2.73 -13.24 3.23
N GLU A 75 -1.95 -14.26 2.88
CA GLU A 75 -1.48 -14.48 1.50
C GLU A 75 -2.66 -14.64 0.54
N THR A 76 -3.67 -15.42 0.91
CA THR A 76 -4.89 -15.63 0.12
C THR A 76 -5.67 -14.35 -0.07
N ALA A 77 -5.81 -13.52 0.97
CA ALA A 77 -6.46 -12.22 0.88
C ALA A 77 -5.75 -11.29 -0.12
N PHE A 78 -4.42 -11.41 -0.24
CA PHE A 78 -3.63 -10.72 -1.25
C PHE A 78 -3.56 -11.45 -2.60
N GLY A 79 -4.36 -12.50 -2.85
CA GLY A 79 -4.45 -13.17 -4.15
C GLY A 79 -3.66 -14.47 -4.26
N GLY A 80 -3.09 -14.97 -3.16
CA GLY A 80 -2.44 -16.28 -3.08
C GLY A 80 -0.91 -16.25 -3.16
N PRO A 81 -0.27 -17.44 -3.19
CA PRO A 81 1.18 -17.58 -3.10
C PRO A 81 1.94 -16.78 -4.15
N GLY A 82 2.88 -15.94 -3.70
CA GLY A 82 3.73 -15.11 -4.58
C GLY A 82 3.05 -13.86 -5.15
N MET A 83 1.79 -13.59 -4.82
CA MET A 83 1.11 -12.34 -5.23
C MET A 83 1.44 -11.14 -4.33
N ALA A 84 2.04 -11.40 -3.17
CA ALA A 84 2.55 -10.40 -2.26
C ALA A 84 3.79 -10.91 -1.52
N VAL A 85 4.60 -9.96 -1.03
CA VAL A 85 5.74 -10.21 -0.15
C VAL A 85 5.42 -9.62 1.21
N LEU A 86 5.43 -10.48 2.23
CA LEU A 86 5.04 -10.14 3.59
C LEU A 86 6.29 -9.84 4.43
N MET A 87 6.32 -8.64 5.01
CA MET A 87 7.41 -8.19 5.87
C MET A 87 6.99 -8.21 7.32
N CYS A 88 7.76 -8.91 8.15
CA CYS A 88 7.54 -9.03 9.57
C CYS A 88 8.77 -8.60 10.36
N ASN A 89 8.55 -7.79 11.40
CA ASN A 89 9.55 -7.57 12.45
C ASN A 89 9.49 -8.71 13.48
N GLY A 90 10.65 -9.16 13.93
CA GLY A 90 10.79 -10.25 14.90
C GLY A 90 10.13 -11.57 14.45
N LYS A 91 9.92 -11.76 13.14
CA LYS A 91 9.17 -12.89 12.54
C LYS A 91 7.75 -13.04 13.10
N LYS A 92 7.11 -11.97 13.58
CA LYS A 92 5.77 -12.05 14.17
C LYS A 92 4.86 -10.89 13.80
N TYR A 93 5.40 -9.67 13.80
CA TYR A 93 4.62 -8.46 13.66
C TYR A 93 4.68 -7.94 12.23
N LEU A 94 3.55 -7.88 11.54
CA LEU A 94 3.48 -7.36 10.18
C LEU A 94 3.90 -5.89 10.15
N THR A 95 4.89 -5.55 9.32
CA THR A 95 5.36 -4.17 9.11
C THR A 95 5.11 -3.66 7.70
N GLY A 96 4.83 -4.54 6.74
CA GLY A 96 4.53 -4.13 5.38
C GLY A 96 4.10 -5.28 4.49
N VAL A 97 3.32 -4.95 3.47
CA VAL A 97 2.95 -5.87 2.39
C VAL A 97 3.31 -5.21 1.07
N TYR A 98 4.11 -5.91 0.27
CA TYR A 98 4.58 -5.42 -1.03
C TYR A 98 3.91 -6.24 -2.12
N THR A 99 3.43 -5.59 -3.17
CA THR A 99 2.77 -6.23 -4.30
C THR A 99 3.47 -5.86 -5.60
N CYS A 100 3.46 -6.78 -6.56
CA CYS A 100 4.08 -6.56 -7.86
C CYS A 100 3.03 -6.22 -8.92
N TRP A 101 3.40 -5.32 -9.82
CA TRP A 101 2.52 -4.76 -10.82
C TRP A 101 3.20 -4.73 -12.18
N THR A 102 2.43 -5.02 -13.23
CA THR A 102 2.87 -4.75 -14.59
C THR A 102 2.87 -3.25 -14.84
N LYS A 103 3.78 -2.81 -15.72
CA LYS A 103 3.86 -1.43 -16.18
C LYS A 103 3.14 -1.31 -17.53
N ASP A 104 2.21 -0.38 -17.63
CA ASP A 104 1.62 0.01 -18.91
C ASP A 104 2.67 0.70 -19.80
N SER A 105 2.82 0.23 -21.03
CA SER A 105 3.87 0.70 -21.94
C SER A 105 3.63 2.12 -22.46
N GLY A 106 2.37 2.54 -22.59
CA GLY A 106 2.00 3.86 -23.13
C GLY A 106 1.93 4.97 -22.07
N THR A 107 1.52 4.63 -20.85
CA THR A 107 1.30 5.59 -19.76
C THR A 107 2.34 5.50 -18.65
N HIS A 108 3.16 4.44 -18.62
CA HIS A 108 4.14 4.13 -17.58
C HIS A 108 3.56 3.92 -16.18
N LYS A 109 2.23 3.79 -16.06
CA LYS A 109 1.53 3.54 -14.81
C LYS A 109 1.52 2.04 -14.48
N PRO A 110 1.42 1.66 -13.19
CA PRO A 110 0.99 0.32 -12.81
C PRO A 110 -0.35 -0.01 -13.45
N TYR A 111 -0.45 -1.20 -14.06
CA TYR A 111 -1.66 -1.64 -14.76
C TYR A 111 -2.37 -2.77 -14.02
N ALA A 112 -1.76 -3.95 -13.97
CA ALA A 112 -2.36 -5.13 -13.35
C ALA A 112 -1.43 -5.74 -12.31
N ARG A 113 -2.01 -6.28 -11.24
CA ARG A 113 -1.25 -7.10 -10.28
C ARG A 113 -0.70 -8.33 -10.99
N MET A 114 0.52 -8.68 -10.64
CA MET A 114 1.19 -9.87 -11.16
C MET A 114 1.89 -10.61 -10.02
N GLN A 115 2.23 -11.86 -10.28
CA GLN A 115 3.09 -12.62 -9.38
C GLN A 115 4.46 -11.92 -9.27
N CYS A 116 4.95 -11.80 -8.05
CA CYS A 116 6.28 -11.26 -7.80
C CYS A 116 7.35 -12.25 -8.30
N PRO A 117 8.45 -11.76 -8.90
CA PRO A 117 9.57 -12.63 -9.25
C PRO A 117 10.07 -13.44 -8.04
N PRO A 118 10.54 -14.68 -8.21
CA PRO A 118 10.95 -15.54 -7.10
C PRO A 118 12.00 -14.92 -6.18
N ALA A 119 12.94 -14.16 -6.75
CA ALA A 119 13.96 -13.43 -5.98
C ALA A 119 13.33 -12.38 -5.03
N VAL A 120 12.27 -11.70 -5.47
CA VAL A 120 11.54 -10.69 -4.68
C VAL A 120 10.68 -11.38 -3.62
N VAL A 121 10.02 -12.50 -3.96
CA VAL A 121 9.28 -13.31 -2.99
C VAL A 121 10.19 -13.80 -1.85
N ALA A 122 11.43 -14.15 -2.16
CA ALA A 122 12.42 -14.60 -1.19
C ALA A 122 12.88 -13.50 -0.21
N GLU A 123 12.60 -12.22 -0.48
CA GLU A 123 12.89 -11.10 0.44
C GLU A 123 11.93 -11.04 1.63
N GLY A 124 10.81 -11.78 1.59
CA GLY A 124 9.85 -11.87 2.68
C GLY A 124 10.47 -12.36 3.99
N THR A 125 10.03 -11.78 5.11
CA THR A 125 10.62 -12.03 6.44
C THR A 125 9.65 -12.67 7.43
N CYS A 126 8.37 -12.80 7.08
CA CYS A 126 7.39 -13.51 7.90
C CYS A 126 7.66 -15.03 7.93
N PRO A 127 7.39 -15.72 9.05
CA PRO A 127 7.62 -17.14 9.19
C PRO A 127 6.57 -17.94 8.40
N LYS A 128 7.00 -18.96 7.66
CA LYS A 128 6.08 -19.83 6.92
C LYS A 128 5.17 -20.60 7.86
N GLY A 129 3.87 -20.64 7.55
CA GLY A 129 2.88 -21.49 8.24
C GLY A 129 2.55 -21.10 9.68
N GLY A 130 2.98 -19.92 10.14
CA GLY A 130 2.65 -19.40 11.46
C GLY A 130 1.48 -18.42 11.45
N GLU A 131 1.18 -17.86 12.62
CA GLU A 131 0.36 -16.67 12.73
C GLU A 131 1.19 -15.40 12.63
N VAL A 132 0.58 -14.36 12.07
CA VAL A 132 1.12 -13.01 12.04
C VAL A 132 0.24 -12.09 12.85
N VAL A 133 0.86 -11.24 13.66
CA VAL A 133 0.19 -10.19 14.41
C VAL A 133 0.16 -8.94 13.54
N VAL A 134 -1.02 -8.37 13.34
CA VAL A 134 -1.20 -7.06 12.71
C VAL A 134 -1.19 -6.02 13.83
N PRO A 135 -0.13 -5.19 13.96
CA PRO A 135 -0.07 -4.22 15.04
C PRO A 135 -1.15 -3.15 14.86
N ILE A 136 -1.93 -2.91 15.91
CA ILE A 136 -2.84 -1.77 16.01
C ILE A 136 -2.10 -0.62 16.69
N PHE A 137 -2.35 0.61 16.24
CA PHE A 137 -1.87 1.78 16.96
C PHE A 137 -2.58 1.86 18.30
N LYS A 138 -1.82 2.05 19.38
CA LYS A 138 -2.42 2.45 20.66
C LYS A 138 -3.05 3.82 20.45
N ALA A 139 -4.36 3.92 20.70
CA ALA A 139 -5.07 5.18 20.74
C ALA A 139 -4.61 6.05 21.92
#